data_AF-A0AAE3QE69-F1
#
_entry.id   AF-A0AAE3QE69-F1
#
_cell.length_a   1.000
_cell.length_b   1.000
_cell.length_c   1.000
_cell.angle_alpha   90.00
_cell.angle_beta   90.00
_cell.angle_gamma   90.00
#
_symmetry.space_group_name_H-M   'P 1'
#
loop_
_entity.id
_entity.type
_entity.pdbx_description
1 polymer ?
#
loop_
_entity_poly.entity_id
_entity_poly.type
_entity_poly.pdbx_seq_one_letter_code
_entity_poly.pdbx_strand_id
1 'polypeptide(L)'
;MEAGRNRYGVGEDQVTPRCQTEIEVTHGVGLHARPSVTFTRLAKSFPCSIEIEVNGNNIWLNGKSIVKIMGARIRRGSLLRIRAEGTQAEEAITALKALVARDFDEGIKHGRTA
;
A
#
# COMPACT_ATOMS: atom_id res chain seq x y z
N MET A 1 -1.69 41.74 -39.80
CA MET A 1 -0.31 41.45 -39.34
C MET A 1 -0.34 41.71 -37.84
N GLU A 2 -0.65 40.68 -37.07
CA GLU A 2 0.32 39.94 -36.21
C GLU A 2 0.32 40.60 -34.81
N ALA A 3 0.23 39.93 -33.66
CA ALA A 3 0.58 38.57 -33.31
C ALA A 3 -0.25 38.06 -32.12
N GLY A 4 -0.16 36.75 -31.90
CA GLY A 4 -0.93 35.93 -30.98
C GLY A 4 -1.04 36.43 -29.54
N ARG A 5 -2.28 36.48 -29.06
CA ARG A 5 -2.58 36.38 -27.64
C ARG A 5 -2.25 34.97 -27.18
N ASN A 6 -1.14 34.90 -26.45
CA ASN A 6 -0.64 33.76 -25.70
C ASN A 6 -1.79 33.09 -24.91
N ARG A 7 -2.19 31.88 -25.31
CA ARG A 7 -3.07 30.99 -24.53
C ARG A 7 -2.27 29.78 -24.07
N TYR A 8 -1.26 30.01 -23.23
CA TYR A 8 -0.78 28.95 -22.34
C TYR A 8 -1.91 28.71 -21.33
N GLY A 9 -2.70 27.67 -21.58
CA GLY A 9 -3.45 27.03 -20.51
C GLY A 9 -2.41 26.48 -19.53
N VAL A 10 -2.28 27.14 -18.39
CA VAL A 10 -1.61 26.56 -17.22
C VAL A 10 -2.46 25.36 -16.86
N GLY A 11 -2.00 24.16 -17.25
CA GLY A 11 -2.65 22.91 -16.89
C GLY A 11 -2.75 22.85 -15.38
N GLU A 12 -3.96 22.62 -14.89
CA GLU A 12 -4.28 22.47 -13.48
C GLU A 12 -3.23 21.56 -12.82
N ASP A 13 -2.49 22.12 -11.85
CA ASP A 13 -1.63 21.39 -10.94
C ASP A 13 -2.53 20.42 -10.16
N GLN A 14 -2.71 19.22 -10.71
CA GLN A 14 -3.44 18.17 -10.04
C GLN A 14 -2.57 17.71 -8.88
N VAL A 15 -2.74 18.33 -7.71
CA VAL A 15 -2.14 17.89 -6.45
C VAL A 15 -2.66 16.47 -6.20
N THR A 16 -1.88 15.47 -6.61
CA THR A 16 -2.20 14.07 -6.33
C THR A 16 -2.04 13.86 -4.82
N PRO A 17 -3.11 13.50 -4.09
CA PRO A 17 -3.00 13.28 -2.66
C PRO A 17 -2.04 12.12 -2.39
N ARG A 18 -1.01 12.38 -1.59
CA ARG A 18 0.02 11.40 -1.22
C ARG A 18 0.11 11.29 0.29
N CYS A 19 0.02 10.05 0.78
CA CYS A 19 0.08 9.76 2.21
C CYS A 19 1.01 8.59 2.46
N GLN A 20 1.64 8.57 3.63
CA GLN A 20 2.50 7.48 4.05
C GLN A 20 2.31 7.15 5.53
N THR A 21 2.52 5.89 5.89
CA THR A 21 2.57 5.44 7.27
C THR A 21 3.71 4.45 7.44
N GLU A 22 4.13 4.29 8.68
CA GLU A 22 5.05 3.24 9.10
C GLU A 22 4.36 2.34 10.12
N ILE A 23 4.61 1.03 10.04
CA ILE A 23 4.08 0.03 10.96
C ILE A 23 5.04 -1.16 11.05
N GLU A 24 5.25 -1.66 12.27
CA GLU A 24 6.01 -2.89 12.47
C GLU A 24 5.13 -4.11 12.17
N VAL A 25 5.68 -5.09 11.45
CA VAL A 25 5.00 -6.36 11.21
C VAL A 25 5.18 -7.27 12.43
N THR A 26 4.14 -7.43 13.23
CA THR A 26 4.16 -8.29 14.43
C THR A 26 3.82 -9.75 14.14
N HIS A 27 3.17 -10.02 13.00
CA HIS A 27 2.65 -11.34 12.67
C HIS A 27 3.76 -12.40 12.53
N GLY A 28 3.55 -13.57 13.15
CA GLY A 28 4.57 -14.61 13.30
C GLY A 28 5.18 -15.15 12.00
N VAL A 29 4.38 -15.28 10.93
CA VAL A 29 4.86 -15.76 9.61
C VAL A 29 5.35 -14.64 8.69
N GLY A 30 5.12 -13.38 9.06
CA GLY A 30 5.36 -12.23 8.20
C GLY A 30 4.44 -12.20 6.96
N LEU A 31 4.86 -11.48 5.92
CA LEU A 31 4.10 -11.26 4.68
C LEU A 31 4.51 -12.28 3.60
N HIS A 32 4.38 -13.59 3.90
CA HIS A 32 4.91 -14.70 3.07
C HIS A 32 3.88 -15.61 2.36
N ALA A 33 2.59 -15.58 2.71
CA ALA A 33 1.60 -16.48 2.09
C ALA A 33 0.20 -15.84 2.02
N ARG A 34 -0.78 -16.39 2.75
CA ARG A 34 -2.12 -15.81 2.95
C ARG A 34 -2.15 -14.32 3.33
N PRO A 35 -1.29 -13.80 4.24
CA PRO A 35 -1.37 -12.40 4.64
C PRO A 35 -1.04 -11.47 3.46
N SER A 36 -0.23 -11.94 2.51
CA SER A 36 0.11 -11.22 1.28
C SER A 36 -1.03 -11.23 0.27
N VAL A 37 -1.83 -12.30 0.22
CA VAL A 37 -3.06 -12.31 -0.58
C VAL A 37 -4.06 -11.32 0.01
N THR A 38 -4.27 -11.33 1.33
CA THR A 38 -5.19 -10.39 1.99
C THR A 38 -4.75 -8.94 1.80
N PHE A 39 -3.46 -8.66 2.01
CA PHE A 39 -2.88 -7.33 1.81
C PHE A 39 -3.03 -6.85 0.36
N THR A 40 -2.60 -7.66 -0.62
CA THR A 40 -2.66 -7.26 -2.03
C THR A 40 -4.09 -7.14 -2.55
N ARG A 41 -5.01 -7.97 -2.06
CA ARG A 41 -6.44 -7.85 -2.38
C ARG A 41 -7.03 -6.55 -1.87
N LEU A 42 -6.76 -6.20 -0.60
CA LEU A 42 -7.19 -4.93 -0.03
C LEU A 42 -6.56 -3.75 -0.78
N ALA A 43 -5.26 -3.81 -1.05
CA ALA A 43 -4.56 -2.77 -1.81
C ALA A 43 -5.18 -2.58 -3.21
N LYS A 44 -5.51 -3.66 -3.92
CA LYS A 44 -6.13 -3.60 -5.25
C LYS A 44 -7.54 -3.01 -5.25
N SER A 45 -8.26 -3.01 -4.12
CA SER A 45 -9.59 -2.40 -4.02
C SER A 45 -9.56 -0.87 -4.05
N PHE A 46 -8.40 -0.22 -3.83
CA PHE A 46 -8.30 1.23 -3.85
C PHE A 46 -7.84 1.77 -5.22
N PRO A 47 -8.45 2.87 -5.71
CA PRO A 47 -8.10 3.51 -6.97
C PRO A 47 -6.85 4.43 -6.86
N CYS A 48 -5.85 4.02 -6.08
CA CYS A 48 -4.59 4.74 -5.90
C CYS A 48 -3.38 3.83 -6.17
N SER A 49 -2.20 4.41 -6.42
CA SER A 49 -0.94 3.68 -6.36
C SER A 49 -0.61 3.35 -4.92
N ILE A 50 -0.15 2.13 -4.64
CA ILE A 50 0.26 1.69 -3.31
C ILE A 50 1.62 1.03 -3.43
N GLU A 51 2.56 1.47 -2.62
CA GLU A 51 3.91 0.94 -2.59
C GLU A 51 4.36 0.73 -1.15
N ILE A 52 5.28 -0.20 -0.97
CA ILE A 52 5.83 -0.55 0.33
C ILE A 52 7.36 -0.52 0.30
N GLU A 53 7.95 -0.16 1.42
CA GLU A 53 9.38 -0.23 1.69
C GLU A 53 9.59 -1.04 2.97
N VAL A 54 10.68 -1.80 3.03
CA VAL A 54 10.96 -2.74 4.11
C VAL A 54 12.29 -2.37 4.75
N ASN A 55 12.31 -2.20 6.07
CA ASN A 55 13.51 -1.96 6.88
C ASN A 55 14.35 -0.76 6.41
N GLY A 56 13.73 0.31 5.90
CA GLY A 56 14.46 1.51 5.50
C GLY A 56 15.35 1.33 4.27
N ASN A 57 15.16 0.27 3.48
CA ASN A 57 16.05 -0.06 2.36
C ASN A 57 15.95 0.91 1.17
N ASN A 58 15.05 1.90 1.22
CA ASN A 58 14.75 2.86 0.13
C ASN A 58 14.31 2.20 -1.19
N ILE A 59 13.95 0.90 -1.17
CA ILE A 59 13.45 0.16 -2.31
C ILE A 59 11.93 0.06 -2.18
N TRP A 60 11.24 0.85 -3.00
CA TRP A 60 9.78 0.85 -3.06
C TRP A 60 9.29 -0.25 -3.99
N LEU A 61 8.45 -1.13 -3.45
CA LEU A 61 7.87 -2.26 -4.15
C LEU A 61 6.37 -2.02 -4.33
N ASN A 62 5.83 -2.41 -5.48
CA ASN A 62 4.40 -2.30 -5.75
C ASN A 62 3.59 -3.17 -4.76
N GLY A 63 2.83 -2.50 -3.89
CA GLY A 63 2.03 -3.12 -2.83
C GLY A 63 0.81 -3.90 -3.35
N LYS A 64 0.43 -3.68 -4.62
CA LYS A 64 -0.62 -4.45 -5.31
C LYS A 64 -0.09 -5.73 -5.97
N SER A 65 1.23 -5.89 -6.09
CA SER A 65 1.83 -7.06 -6.75
C SER A 65 2.25 -8.12 -5.73
N ILE A 66 1.47 -9.20 -5.67
CA ILE A 66 1.78 -10.35 -4.80
C ILE A 66 3.20 -10.88 -5.04
N VAL A 67 3.68 -10.91 -6.27
CA VAL A 67 5.04 -11.38 -6.61
C VAL A 67 6.10 -10.50 -5.94
N LYS A 68 5.93 -9.17 -5.96
CA LYS A 68 6.87 -8.24 -5.32
C LYS A 68 6.82 -8.35 -3.80
N ILE A 69 5.63 -8.47 -3.23
CA ILE A 69 5.43 -8.68 -1.78
C ILE A 69 6.12 -9.98 -1.32
N MET A 70 5.91 -11.09 -2.02
CA MET A 70 6.53 -12.38 -1.69
C MET A 70 8.05 -12.32 -1.80
N GLY A 71 8.56 -11.66 -2.85
CA GLY A 71 9.99 -11.48 -3.07
C GLY A 71 10.67 -10.60 -2.01
N ALA A 72 9.93 -9.72 -1.34
CA ALA A 72 10.44 -8.80 -0.33
C ALA A 72 10.85 -9.49 0.99
N ARG A 73 10.44 -10.75 1.19
CA ARG A 73 10.75 -11.57 2.38
C ARG A 73 10.50 -10.85 3.71
N ILE A 74 9.36 -10.16 3.80
CA ILE A 74 8.95 -9.39 4.99
C ILE A 74 8.68 -10.35 6.14
N ARG A 75 9.49 -10.28 7.20
CA ARG A 75 9.39 -11.14 8.39
C ARG A 75 8.83 -10.36 9.58
N ARG A 76 8.45 -11.09 10.64
CA ARG A 76 8.17 -10.50 11.94
C ARG A 76 9.30 -9.56 12.38
N GLY A 77 8.95 -8.41 12.94
CA GLY A 77 9.88 -7.36 13.35
C GLY A 77 10.40 -6.50 12.20
N SER A 78 9.93 -6.73 10.96
CA SER A 78 10.27 -5.83 9.86
C SER A 78 9.49 -4.53 9.97
N LEU A 79 10.16 -3.41 9.74
CA LEU A 79 9.53 -2.11 9.65
C LEU A 79 8.96 -1.94 8.24
N LEU A 80 7.64 -1.85 8.14
CA LEU A 80 6.94 -1.70 6.87
C LEU A 80 6.49 -0.25 6.72
N ARG A 81 7.02 0.43 5.70
CA ARG A 81 6.54 1.76 5.29
C ARG A 81 5.61 1.58 4.11
N ILE A 82 4.41 2.13 4.20
CA ILE A 82 3.39 2.04 3.17
C ILE A 82 3.16 3.46 2.66
N ARG A 83 3.23 3.66 1.34
CA ARG A 83 2.86 4.91 0.69
C ARG A 83 1.70 4.68 -0.27
N ALA A 84 0.76 5.61 -0.29
CA ALA A 84 -0.32 5.64 -1.25
C ALA A 84 -0.36 7.01 -1.95
N GLU A 85 -0.66 7.01 -3.24
CA GLU A 85 -0.74 8.20 -4.06
C GLU A 85 -1.93 8.11 -5.02
N GLY A 86 -2.78 9.13 -5.02
CA GLY A 86 -3.99 9.20 -5.84
C GLY A 86 -5.28 9.06 -5.03
N THR A 87 -6.40 8.88 -5.73
CA THR A 87 -7.75 8.91 -5.15
C THR A 87 -7.89 7.89 -4.02
N GLN A 88 -8.36 8.34 -2.85
CA GLN A 88 -8.48 7.54 -1.62
C GLN A 88 -7.15 7.08 -0.99
N ALA A 89 -6.04 7.79 -1.23
CA ALA A 89 -4.75 7.45 -0.61
C ALA A 89 -4.81 7.36 0.92
N GLU A 90 -5.49 8.30 1.60
CA GLU A 90 -5.65 8.30 3.06
C GLU A 90 -6.44 7.08 3.58
N GLU A 91 -7.55 6.76 2.90
CA GLU A 91 -8.39 5.61 3.23
C GLU A 91 -7.61 4.30 3.01
N ALA A 92 -6.85 4.21 1.91
CA ALA A 92 -6.00 3.07 1.61
C ALA A 92 -4.93 2.86 2.70
N ILE A 93 -4.24 3.91 3.11
CA ILE A 93 -3.24 3.86 4.18
C ILE A 93 -3.89 3.41 5.50
N THR A 94 -5.03 3.99 5.85
CA THR A 94 -5.74 3.66 7.09
C THR A 94 -6.17 2.19 7.11
N ALA A 95 -6.77 1.71 6.02
CA ALA A 95 -7.21 0.33 5.91
C ALA A 95 -6.04 -0.67 5.93
N LEU A 96 -4.94 -0.38 5.21
CA LEU A 96 -3.76 -1.25 5.19
C LEU A 96 -3.05 -1.27 6.53
N LYS A 97 -2.92 -0.12 7.21
CA LYS A 97 -2.37 -0.05 8.57
C LYS A 97 -3.21 -0.88 9.55
N ALA A 98 -4.53 -0.72 9.50
CA ALA A 98 -5.45 -1.49 10.33
C ALA A 98 -5.39 -3.01 10.01
N LEU A 99 -5.12 -3.38 8.76
CA LEU A 99 -4.93 -4.77 8.35
C LEU A 99 -3.64 -5.37 8.92
N VAL A 100 -2.52 -4.63 8.86
CA VAL A 100 -1.25 -5.08 9.44
C VAL A 100 -1.35 -5.17 10.97
N ALA A 101 -2.01 -4.19 11.61
CA ALA A 101 -2.22 -4.17 13.06
C ALA A 101 -3.11 -5.30 13.59
N ARG A 102 -4.00 -5.86 12.74
CA ARG A 102 -4.82 -7.04 13.07
C ARG A 102 -4.19 -8.36 12.64
N ASP A 103 -2.87 -8.36 12.38
CA ASP A 103 -2.15 -9.56 11.95
C ASP A 103 -2.74 -10.17 10.66
N PHE A 104 -3.15 -9.32 9.71
CA PHE A 104 -3.71 -9.70 8.41
C PHE A 104 -4.96 -10.61 8.46
N ASP A 105 -5.67 -10.60 9.59
CA ASP A 105 -6.83 -11.47 9.85
C ASP A 105 -6.43 -12.96 9.95
N GLU A 106 -5.13 -13.28 10.02
CA GLU A 106 -4.65 -14.65 10.25
C GLU A 106 -4.78 -15.00 11.73
N GLY A 107 -5.80 -15.80 12.05
CA GLY A 107 -6.11 -16.20 13.43
C GLY A 107 -7.60 -16.13 13.74
N ILE A 108 -8.38 -15.41 12.92
CA ILE A 108 -9.82 -15.63 12.86
C ILE A 108 -10.00 -17.01 12.24
N LYS A 109 -10.11 -18.03 13.09
CA LYS A 109 -10.67 -19.31 12.68
C LYS A 109 -12.04 -18.98 12.11
N HIS A 110 -12.15 -18.89 10.79
CA HIS A 110 -13.41 -19.17 10.13
C HIS A 110 -13.75 -20.58 10.61
N GLY A 111 -14.67 -20.65 11.58
CA GLY A 111 -15.12 -21.91 12.12
C GLY A 111 -15.45 -22.79 10.94
N ARG A 112 -14.75 -23.92 10.80
CA ARG A 112 -15.37 -25.06 10.15
C ARG A 112 -16.46 -25.47 11.13
N THR A 113 -17.62 -24.85 10.98
CA THR A 113 -18.84 -25.36 11.58
C THR A 113 -19.19 -26.60 10.77
N ALA A 114 -19.09 -27.75 11.44
CA ALA A 114 -19.57 -29.08 11.08
C ALA A 114 -19.01 -29.71 9.79
#